data_AF-A0A2S7MWW8-F1
#
_entry.id   AF-A0A2S7MWW8-F1
#
_cell.length_a   1.000
_cell.length_b   1.000
_cell.length_c   1.000
_cell.angle_alpha   90.00
_cell.angle_beta   90.00
_cell.angle_gamma   90.00
#
_symmetry.space_group_name_H-M   'P 1'
#
loop_
_entity.id
_entity.type
_entity.pdbx_description
1 polymer ?
#
loop_
_entity_poly.entity_id
_entity_poly.type
_entity_poly.pdbx_seq_one_letter_code
_entity_poly.pdbx_strand_id
1 'polypeptide(L)'
;MNAFLKKIMNVFFEDIERSITPLMYGQMIMFGGAFLAYFIAGNSNDYALMQLMLGTGFLLTSIEQFIIKEKGHKDYMVGLVIAILFYLVAADSFFLQLR
;
A
#
# COMPACT_ATOMS: atom_id res chain seq x y z
N MET A 1 -0.04 -27.80 3.14
CA MET A 1 -0.27 -26.38 3.49
C MET A 1 0.32 -26.14 4.88
N ASN A 2 1.38 -25.33 5.01
CA ASN A 2 2.12 -25.16 6.27
C ASN A 2 1.22 -24.63 7.39
N ALA A 3 1.38 -25.15 8.62
CA ALA A 3 0.60 -24.75 9.79
C ALA A 3 0.65 -23.24 10.06
N PHE A 4 1.76 -22.59 9.70
CA PHE A 4 1.94 -21.15 9.78
C PHE A 4 1.00 -20.37 8.83
N LEU A 5 0.90 -20.81 7.57
CA LEU A 5 -0.04 -20.22 6.60
C LEU A 5 -1.49 -20.42 7.02
N LYS A 6 -1.81 -21.59 7.60
CA LYS A 6 -3.16 -21.86 8.12
C LYS A 6 -3.50 -20.96 9.32
N LYS A 7 -2.51 -20.65 10.16
CA LYS A 7 -2.67 -19.76 11.31
C LYS A 7 -2.83 -18.30 10.89
N ILE A 8 -2.09 -17.85 9.88
CA ILE A 8 -2.32 -16.54 9.25
C ILE A 8 -3.72 -16.52 8.62
N MET A 9 -4.08 -17.53 7.83
CA MET A 9 -5.38 -17.56 7.18
C MET A 9 -6.54 -17.56 8.21
N ASN A 10 -6.47 -18.34 9.28
CA ASN A 10 -7.50 -18.31 10.33
C ASN A 10 -7.53 -16.97 11.08
N VAL A 11 -6.38 -16.38 11.45
CA VAL A 11 -6.35 -15.07 12.13
C VAL A 11 -6.91 -13.95 11.23
N PHE A 12 -6.75 -14.07 9.91
CA PHE A 12 -7.17 -13.04 8.96
C PHE A 12 -8.59 -13.25 8.42
N PHE A 13 -9.09 -14.49 8.36
CA PHE A 13 -10.36 -14.82 7.70
C PHE A 13 -11.41 -15.46 8.62
N GLU A 14 -11.08 -15.90 9.83
CA GLU A 14 -12.03 -16.61 10.71
C GLU A 14 -12.83 -15.65 11.62
N ASP A 15 -12.37 -14.41 11.81
CA ASP A 15 -13.05 -13.36 12.61
C ASP A 15 -13.64 -12.23 11.75
N ILE A 16 -14.44 -12.58 10.72
CA ILE A 16 -15.18 -11.60 9.88
C ILE A 16 -16.37 -10.95 10.65
N GLU A 17 -16.40 -11.04 11.99
CA GLU A 17 -17.22 -10.17 12.85
C GLU A 17 -16.52 -8.84 13.18
N ARG A 18 -15.25 -8.64 12.80
CA ARG A 18 -14.59 -7.34 12.87
C ARG A 18 -14.77 -6.57 11.55
N SER A 19 -15.30 -5.35 11.64
CA SER A 19 -15.55 -4.35 10.57
C SER A 19 -14.34 -3.91 9.72
N ILE A 20 -13.28 -4.73 9.63
CA ILE A 20 -12.09 -4.45 8.83
C ILE A 20 -12.42 -4.83 7.39
N THR A 21 -12.62 -3.84 6.53
CA THR A 21 -12.91 -4.09 5.12
C THR A 21 -11.71 -4.76 4.44
N PRO A 22 -11.94 -5.66 3.45
CA PRO A 22 -10.87 -6.30 2.66
C PRO A 22 -9.81 -5.33 2.13
N LEU A 23 -10.22 -4.08 1.90
CA LEU A 23 -9.36 -2.98 1.45
C LEU A 23 -8.29 -2.58 2.49
N MET A 24 -8.60 -2.62 3.78
CA MET A 24 -7.63 -2.34 4.85
C MET A 24 -6.50 -3.36 4.89
N TYR A 25 -6.76 -4.63 4.57
CA TYR A 25 -5.70 -5.64 4.45
C TYR A 25 -4.77 -5.32 3.28
N GLY A 26 -5.32 -4.89 2.14
CA GLY A 26 -4.54 -4.43 1.00
C GLY A 26 -3.61 -3.27 1.38
N GLN A 27 -4.12 -2.28 2.13
CA GLN A 27 -3.32 -1.17 2.64
C GLN A 27 -2.19 -1.63 3.57
N MET A 28 -2.49 -2.51 4.54
CA MET A 28 -1.48 -3.04 5.46
C MET A 28 -0.38 -3.80 4.72
N ILE A 29 -0.73 -4.59 3.71
CA ILE A 29 0.24 -5.31 2.87
C ILE A 29 1.10 -4.32 2.10
N MET A 30 0.51 -3.27 1.51
CA MET A 30 1.26 -2.25 0.76
C MET A 30 2.24 -1.47 1.66
N PHE A 31 1.80 -1.01 2.83
CA PHE A 31 2.66 -0.27 3.76
C PHE A 31 3.72 -1.16 4.42
N GLY A 32 3.36 -2.39 4.80
CA GLY A 32 4.32 -3.38 5.31
C GLY A 32 5.34 -3.79 4.25
N GLY A 33 4.90 -3.96 3.00
CA GLY A 33 5.74 -4.20 1.84
C GLY A 33 6.71 -3.05 1.58
N ALA A 34 6.23 -1.80 1.65
CA ALA A 34 7.08 -0.62 1.50
C ALA A 34 8.18 -0.56 2.58
N PHE A 35 7.85 -0.90 3.83
CA PHE A 35 8.84 -0.99 4.90
C PHE A 35 9.91 -2.03 4.59
N LEU A 36 9.53 -3.23 4.15
CA LEU A 36 10.50 -4.26 3.74
C LEU A 36 11.33 -3.83 2.53
N ALA A 37 10.69 -3.23 1.54
CA ALA A 37 11.35 -2.72 0.34
C ALA A 37 12.39 -1.65 0.69
N TYR A 38 12.16 -0.81 1.70
CA TYR A 38 13.15 0.14 2.19
C TYR A 38 14.43 -0.55 2.71
N PHE A 39 14.31 -1.62 3.48
CA PHE A 39 15.48 -2.38 3.97
C PHE A 39 16.25 -3.06 2.85
N ILE A 40 15.55 -3.56 1.83
CA ILE A 40 16.17 -4.20 0.66
C ILE A 40 16.86 -3.15 -0.22
N ALA A 41 16.18 -2.03 -0.47
CA ALA A 41 16.64 -0.92 -1.30
C ALA A 41 17.86 -0.20 -0.74
N GLY A 42 18.06 -0.19 0.59
CA GLY A 42 19.26 0.38 1.20
C GLY A 42 20.57 -0.22 0.70
N ASN A 43 20.54 -1.40 0.08
CA ASN A 43 21.71 -2.05 -0.50
C ASN A 43 21.92 -1.73 -1.99
N SER A 44 20.89 -1.27 -2.71
CA SER A 44 20.91 -1.01 -4.16
C SER A 44 20.63 0.45 -4.55
N ASN A 45 20.28 1.32 -3.58
CA ASN A 45 19.75 2.68 -3.79
C ASN A 45 18.53 2.76 -4.73
N ASP A 46 17.88 1.64 -5.03
CA ASP A 46 16.68 1.58 -5.86
C ASP A 46 15.43 1.54 -4.97
N TYR A 47 14.84 2.72 -4.78
CA TYR A 47 13.63 2.91 -4.00
C TYR A 47 12.35 2.87 -4.84
N ALA A 48 12.41 2.54 -6.13
CA ALA A 48 11.25 2.59 -7.03
C ALA A 48 10.13 1.65 -6.56
N LEU A 49 10.49 0.41 -6.16
CA LEU A 49 9.54 -0.56 -5.61
C LEU A 49 8.88 -0.06 -4.31
N MET A 50 9.67 0.55 -3.41
CA MET A 50 9.14 1.14 -2.17
C MET A 50 8.14 2.26 -2.49
N GLN A 51 8.48 3.15 -3.42
CA GLN A 51 7.64 4.28 -3.79
C GLN A 51 6.35 3.83 -4.49
N LEU A 52 6.42 2.80 -5.36
CA LEU A 52 5.22 2.18 -5.95
C LEU A 52 4.28 1.61 -4.89
N MET A 53 4.83 0.93 -3.88
CA MET A 53 4.05 0.36 -2.77
C MET A 53 3.41 1.46 -1.91
N LEU A 54 4.14 2.53 -1.60
CA LEU A 54 3.58 3.69 -0.90
C LEU A 54 2.46 4.36 -1.70
N GLY A 55 2.67 4.63 -2.99
CA GLY A 55 1.67 5.24 -3.85
C GLY A 55 0.39 4.40 -3.93
N THR A 56 0.54 3.08 -4.06
CA THR A 56 -0.59 2.15 -4.07
C THR A 56 -1.30 2.07 -2.72
N GLY A 57 -0.58 2.12 -1.61
CA GLY A 57 -1.17 2.21 -0.27
C GLY A 57 -2.06 3.44 -0.10
N PHE A 58 -1.56 4.63 -0.47
CA PHE A 58 -2.32 5.88 -0.41
C PHE A 58 -3.51 5.90 -1.38
N LEU A 59 -3.39 5.29 -2.56
CA LEU A 59 -4.51 5.12 -3.49
C LEU A 59 -5.63 4.28 -2.87
N LEU A 60 -5.30 3.14 -2.27
CA LEU A 60 -6.29 2.29 -1.59
C LEU A 60 -6.94 3.01 -0.41
N THR A 61 -6.20 3.82 0.35
CA THR A 61 -6.76 4.67 1.40
C THR A 61 -7.73 5.72 0.85
N SER A 62 -7.43 6.29 -0.31
CA SER A 62 -8.30 7.26 -0.98
C SER A 62 -9.60 6.61 -1.46
N ILE A 63 -9.50 5.43 -2.06
CA ILE A 63 -10.65 4.63 -2.49
C ILE A 63 -11.53 4.26 -1.29
N GLU A 64 -10.94 3.87 -0.16
CA GLU A 64 -11.69 3.56 1.05
C GLU A 64 -12.46 4.78 1.57
N GLN A 65 -11.79 5.93 1.63
CA GLN A 65 -12.39 7.16 2.12
C GLN A 65 -13.53 7.65 1.21
N PHE A 66 -13.40 7.45 -0.10
CA PHE A 66 -14.38 7.85 -1.10
C PHE A 66 -15.58 6.88 -1.17
N ILE A 67 -15.34 5.57 -1.29
CA ILE A 67 -16.38 4.57 -1.58
C ILE A 67 -17.01 4.01 -0.30
N ILE A 68 -16.20 3.73 0.72
CA ILE A 68 -16.66 2.96 1.90
C ILE A 68 -17.10 3.88 3.02
N LYS A 69 -16.35 4.95 3.28
CA LYS A 69 -16.56 5.82 4.44
C LYS A 69 -17.34 7.10 4.12
N GLU A 70 -17.68 7.34 2.86
CA GLU A 70 -18.35 8.56 2.34
C GLU A 70 -17.85 9.86 3.02
N LYS A 71 -16.54 9.93 3.29
CA LYS A 71 -15.96 11.10 3.96
C LYS A 71 -15.96 12.29 3.00
N GLY A 72 -15.98 13.49 3.58
CA GLY A 72 -16.03 14.74 2.81
C GLY A 72 -14.95 14.80 1.73
N HIS A 73 -15.29 15.40 0.59
CA HIS A 73 -14.51 15.32 -0.64
C HIS A 73 -13.00 15.67 -0.54
N LYS A 74 -12.59 16.37 0.51
CA LYS A 74 -11.21 16.79 0.73
C LYS A 74 -10.29 15.65 1.14
N ASP A 75 -10.78 14.70 1.94
CA ASP A 75 -9.93 13.68 2.57
C ASP A 75 -9.39 12.70 1.53
N TYR A 76 -10.26 12.19 0.64
CA TYR A 76 -9.84 11.26 -0.40
C TYR A 76 -8.93 11.93 -1.45
N MET A 77 -9.15 13.22 -1.74
CA MET A 77 -8.33 13.96 -2.70
C MET A 77 -6.89 14.09 -2.22
N VAL A 78 -6.66 14.29 -0.92
CA VAL A 78 -5.32 14.37 -0.35
C VAL A 78 -4.56 13.06 -0.58
N GLY A 79 -5.17 11.93 -0.26
CA GLY A 79 -4.54 10.62 -0.50
C GLY A 79 -4.26 10.36 -1.98
N LEU A 80 -5.14 10.81 -2.88
CA LEU A 80 -4.99 10.61 -4.32
C LEU A 80 -3.84 11.46 -4.87
N VAL A 81 -3.70 12.71 -4.43
CA VAL A 81 -2.56 13.57 -4.80
C VAL A 81 -1.25 12.97 -4.30
N ILE A 82 -1.22 12.48 -3.05
CA ILE A 82 -0.03 11.79 -2.49
C ILE A 82 0.33 10.56 -3.32
N ALA A 83 -0.66 9.74 -3.70
CA ALA A 83 -0.44 8.56 -4.53
C ALA A 83 0.20 8.92 -5.88
N ILE A 84 -0.30 9.95 -6.55
CA ILE A 84 0.26 10.44 -7.82
C ILE A 84 1.71 10.91 -7.64
N LEU A 85 2.01 11.66 -6.57
CA LEU A 85 3.38 12.10 -6.30
C LEU A 85 4.33 10.90 -6.15
N PHE A 86 3.95 9.88 -5.39
CA PHE A 86 4.77 8.67 -5.26
C PHE A 86 4.96 7.93 -6.59
N TYR A 87 3.94 7.87 -7.43
CA TYR A 87 4.09 7.29 -8.77
C TYR A 87 4.99 8.10 -9.69
N LEU A 88 4.98 9.43 -9.59
CA LEU A 88 5.90 10.28 -10.34
C LEU A 88 7.34 10.07 -9.91
N VAL A 89 7.62 10.02 -8.60
CA VAL A 89 8.98 9.76 -8.11
C VAL A 89 9.43 8.33 -8.47
N ALA A 90 8.51 7.36 -8.45
CA ALA A 90 8.82 5.98 -8.83
C ALA A 90 9.14 5.88 -10.33
N ALA A 91 8.38 6.57 -11.17
CA ALA A 91 8.64 6.66 -12.60
C ALA A 91 10.00 7.33 -12.86
N ASP A 92 10.30 8.43 -12.18
CA ASP A 92 11.59 9.10 -12.27
C ASP A 92 12.75 8.17 -11.87
N SER A 93 12.61 7.45 -10.76
CA SER A 93 13.59 6.46 -10.29
C SER A 93 13.81 5.34 -11.32
N PHE A 94 12.75 4.88 -11.99
CA PHE A 94 12.80 3.80 -12.98
C PHE A 94 13.37 4.27 -14.33
N PHE A 95 13.00 5.47 -14.79
CA PHE A 95 13.41 6.00 -16.09
C PHE A 95 14.78 6.69 -16.08
N LEU A 96 15.18 7.35 -14.99
CA LEU A 96 16.51 7.98 -14.90
C LEU A 96 17.64 6.99 -14.62
N GLN A 97 17.37 5.83 -14.02
CA GLN A 97 18.36 4.76 -13.87
C GLN A 97 18.68 4.03 -15.19
N LEU A 98 17.83 4.18 -16.22
CA LEU A 98 18.03 3.56 -17.53
C LEU A 98 18.88 4.41 -18.51
N ARG A 99 19.34 5.60 -18.08
CA ARG A 99 20.16 6.52 -18.89
C ARG A 99 21.59 6.62 -18.35
#